data_AF-A0A7S3KQ98-F1
#
_entry.id   AF-A0A7S3KQ98-F1
#
_cell.length_a   1.000
_cell.length_b   1.000
_cell.length_c   1.000
_cell.angle_alpha   90.00
_cell.angle_beta   90.00
_cell.angle_gamma   90.00
#
_symmetry.space_group_name_H-M   'P 1'
#
loop_
_entity.id
_entity.type
_entity.pdbx_description
1 polymer ?
#
loop_
_entity_poly.entity_id
_entity_poly.type
_entity_poly.pdbx_seq_one_letter_code
_entity_poly.pdbx_strand_id
1 'polypeptide(L)'
;DIVLLSRKLAELVGWEGPAMMIAWYFVSGIFIRFITPTFGKLVAKQQDLEGKFRSCHSDLLNHSEEIAFYNGARWERKRINNTYDELHQHISKTMGARFYQGIFDSMITKYGAVLVGYTVLGLPVFGRNSEQYLSTVSDDPSQIFRDYIRNSGMLISLAKAIGRIVVSYKEVQNLAGYTSLVYEVEEVLCDLDQGTYKRHIVGGSDKEKVDMSQRGTYFEGD
;
A
#
# COMPACT_ATOMS: atom_id res chain seq x y z
N ASP A 1 6.43 25.22 7.90
CA ASP A 1 7.38 24.64 8.87
C ASP A 1 8.57 23.92 8.24
N ILE A 2 8.41 22.88 7.44
CA ILE A 2 9.55 22.12 6.86
C ILE A 2 10.52 22.98 6.06
N VAL A 3 10.03 23.87 5.18
CA VAL A 3 10.91 24.78 4.41
C VAL A 3 11.69 25.73 5.33
N LEU A 4 11.06 26.17 6.42
CA LEU A 4 11.64 27.10 7.37
C LEU A 4 12.66 26.40 8.28
N LEU A 5 12.38 25.18 8.73
CA LEU A 5 13.32 24.33 9.47
C LEU A 5 14.47 23.83 8.58
N SER A 6 14.23 23.48 7.32
CA SER A 6 15.26 23.08 6.37
C SER A 6 16.22 24.23 6.06
N ARG A 7 15.71 25.47 5.93
CA ARG A 7 16.55 26.66 5.75
C ARG A 7 17.37 26.97 6.99
N LYS A 8 16.77 26.98 8.19
CA LYS A 8 17.50 27.20 9.44
C LYS A 8 18.56 26.12 9.70
N LEU A 9 18.25 24.87 9.40
CA LEU A 9 19.18 23.76 9.55
C LEU A 9 20.32 23.82 8.52
N ALA A 10 20.03 24.22 7.28
CA ALA A 10 21.05 24.47 6.26
C ALA A 10 21.98 25.63 6.66
N GLU A 11 21.47 26.66 7.35
CA GLU A 11 22.28 27.75 7.92
C GLU A 11 23.14 27.29 9.10
N LEU A 12 22.65 26.36 9.94
CA LEU A 12 23.33 25.92 11.17
C LEU A 12 24.33 24.76 10.97
N VAL A 13 24.05 23.83 10.04
CA VAL A 13 24.82 22.58 9.84
C VAL A 13 25.37 22.46 8.41
N GLY A 14 24.95 23.33 7.49
CA GLY A 14 25.23 23.22 6.06
C GLY A 14 24.15 22.41 5.31
N TRP A 15 24.12 22.53 3.98
CA TRP A 15 23.14 21.84 3.12
C TRP A 15 23.22 20.30 3.19
N GLU A 16 24.34 19.76 3.66
CA GLU A 16 24.61 18.32 3.74
C GLU A 16 23.63 17.57 4.64
N GLY A 17 23.23 18.15 5.78
CA GLY A 17 22.32 17.50 6.74
C GLY A 17 20.90 17.28 6.19
N PRO A 18 20.21 18.35 5.73
CA PRO A 18 18.92 18.20 5.06
C PRO A 18 18.98 17.32 3.80
N ALA A 19 20.04 17.44 3.00
CA ALA A 19 20.22 16.65 1.78
C ALA A 19 20.33 15.15 2.08
N MET A 20 21.07 14.74 3.12
CA MET A 20 21.15 13.34 3.53
C MET A 20 19.82 12.78 4.04
N MET A 21 19.03 13.56 4.77
CA MET A 21 17.70 13.11 5.20
C MET A 21 16.77 12.87 4.01
N ILE A 22 16.77 13.76 3.02
CA ILE A 22 16.00 13.60 1.78
C ILE A 22 16.50 12.38 0.98
N ALA A 23 17.82 12.25 0.83
CA ALA A 23 18.44 11.12 0.15
C ALA A 23 18.08 9.78 0.81
N TRP A 24 18.09 9.73 2.15
CA TRP A 24 17.68 8.55 2.89
C TRP A 24 16.23 8.15 2.60
N TYR A 25 15.28 9.10 2.64
CA TYR A 25 13.89 8.77 2.33
C TYR A 25 13.70 8.33 0.87
N PHE A 26 14.47 8.89 -0.06
CA PHE A 26 14.45 8.48 -1.46
C PHE A 26 14.96 7.05 -1.64
N VAL A 27 16.14 6.73 -1.07
CA VAL A 27 16.74 5.39 -1.11
C VAL A 27 15.86 4.37 -0.40
N SER A 28 15.36 4.72 0.78
CA SER A 28 14.40 3.92 1.55
C SER A 28 13.15 3.61 0.75
N GLY A 29 12.58 4.60 0.06
CA GLY A 29 11.40 4.42 -0.80
C GLY A 29 11.66 3.43 -1.95
N ILE A 30 12.83 3.52 -2.59
CA ILE A 30 13.24 2.57 -3.63
C ILE A 30 13.40 1.16 -3.05
N PHE A 31 14.04 1.04 -1.89
CA PHE A 31 14.28 -0.23 -1.22
C PHE A 31 12.96 -0.90 -0.77
N ILE A 32 12.04 -0.13 -0.19
CA ILE A 32 10.70 -0.62 0.18
C ILE A 32 9.95 -1.06 -1.06
N ARG A 33 9.99 -0.30 -2.17
CA ARG A 33 9.35 -0.67 -3.43
C ARG A 33 9.92 -1.97 -4.00
N PHE A 34 11.21 -2.23 -3.81
CA PHE A 34 11.86 -3.46 -4.26
C PHE A 34 11.43 -4.70 -3.45
N ILE A 35 11.27 -4.55 -2.12
CA ILE A 35 10.82 -5.63 -1.24
C ILE A 35 9.30 -5.87 -1.36
N THR A 36 8.54 -4.83 -1.69
CA THR A 36 7.08 -4.90 -1.70
C THR A 36 6.59 -5.81 -2.84
N PRO A 37 5.91 -6.94 -2.54
CA PRO A 37 5.37 -7.80 -3.57
C PRO A 37 4.21 -7.09 -4.30
N THR A 38 3.97 -7.47 -5.56
CA THR A 38 2.87 -6.90 -6.36
C THR A 38 1.52 -7.39 -5.85
N PHE A 39 0.95 -6.71 -4.86
CA PHE A 39 -0.32 -7.09 -4.23
C PHE A 39 -1.48 -7.19 -5.21
N GLY A 40 -1.50 -6.36 -6.26
CA GLY A 40 -2.56 -6.41 -7.28
C GLY A 40 -2.70 -7.79 -7.94
N LYS A 41 -1.59 -8.44 -8.30
CA LYS A 41 -1.62 -9.80 -8.88
C LYS A 41 -2.11 -10.85 -7.88
N LEU A 42 -1.72 -10.71 -6.60
CA LEU A 42 -2.14 -11.62 -5.53
C LEU A 42 -3.64 -11.50 -5.25
N VAL A 43 -4.18 -10.28 -5.27
CA VAL A 43 -5.61 -10.01 -5.11
C VAL A 43 -6.41 -10.55 -6.29
N ALA A 44 -5.96 -10.31 -7.52
CA ALA A 44 -6.61 -10.89 -8.71
C ALA A 44 -6.65 -12.42 -8.66
N LYS A 45 -5.55 -13.06 -8.22
CA LYS A 45 -5.52 -14.53 -8.05
C LYS A 45 -6.42 -15.01 -6.92
N GLN A 46 -6.51 -14.26 -5.83
CA GLN A 46 -7.43 -14.58 -4.73
C GLN A 46 -8.89 -14.54 -5.21
N GLN A 47 -9.25 -13.54 -6.02
CA GLN A 47 -10.59 -13.40 -6.58
C GLN A 47 -10.95 -14.55 -7.54
N ASP A 48 -10.00 -15.03 -8.36
CA ASP A 48 -10.18 -16.23 -9.20
C ASP A 48 -10.47 -17.48 -8.36
N LEU A 49 -9.70 -17.71 -7.29
CA LEU A 49 -9.90 -18.86 -6.40
C LEU A 49 -11.23 -18.77 -5.62
N GLU A 50 -11.58 -17.58 -5.14
CA GLU A 50 -12.85 -17.32 -4.46
C GLU A 50 -14.05 -17.51 -5.41
N GLY A 51 -13.90 -17.11 -6.68
CA GLY A 51 -14.87 -17.35 -7.74
C GLY A 51 -15.10 -18.84 -7.97
N LYS A 52 -14.04 -19.65 -8.05
CA LYS A 52 -14.13 -21.11 -8.20
C LYS A 52 -14.82 -21.78 -7.02
N PHE A 53 -14.48 -21.36 -5.79
CA PHE A 53 -15.13 -21.85 -4.58
C PHE A 53 -16.63 -21.51 -4.57
N ARG A 54 -16.99 -20.26 -4.90
CA ARG A 54 -18.40 -19.84 -5.03
C ARG A 54 -19.15 -20.62 -6.11
N SER A 55 -18.52 -20.85 -7.26
CA SER A 55 -19.12 -21.64 -8.34
C SER A 55 -19.43 -23.07 -7.87
N CYS A 56 -18.50 -23.75 -7.20
CA CYS A 56 -18.75 -25.09 -6.67
C CYS A 56 -19.89 -25.11 -5.64
N HIS A 57 -19.99 -24.07 -4.81
CA HIS A 57 -21.09 -23.95 -3.86
C HIS A 57 -22.45 -23.74 -4.54
N SER A 58 -22.48 -22.95 -5.62
CA SER A 58 -23.67 -22.76 -6.44
C SER A 58 -24.06 -24.05 -7.18
N ASP A 59 -23.09 -24.80 -7.71
CA ASP A 59 -23.33 -26.09 -8.38
C ASP A 59 -23.97 -27.09 -7.41
N LEU A 60 -23.46 -27.18 -6.17
CA LEU A 60 -24.01 -28.03 -5.12
C LEU A 60 -25.47 -27.68 -4.80
N LEU A 61 -25.81 -26.39 -4.73
CA LEU A 61 -27.18 -25.96 -4.46
C LEU A 61 -28.13 -26.33 -5.61
N ASN A 62 -27.72 -26.02 -6.84
CA ASN A 62 -28.52 -26.23 -8.05
C ASN A 62 -28.77 -27.72 -8.35
N HIS A 63 -27.79 -28.59 -8.06
CA HIS A 63 -27.87 -30.04 -8.35
C HIS A 63 -27.99 -30.88 -7.06
N SER A 64 -28.53 -30.29 -5.98
CA SER A 64 -28.62 -30.95 -4.68
C SER A 64 -29.47 -32.23 -4.69
N GLU A 65 -30.56 -32.23 -5.45
CA GLU A 65 -31.43 -33.41 -5.63
C GLU A 65 -30.72 -34.55 -6.36
N GLU A 66 -29.99 -34.22 -7.43
CA GLU A 66 -29.20 -35.18 -8.21
C GLU A 66 -28.10 -35.80 -7.36
N ILE A 67 -27.38 -34.98 -6.59
CA ILE A 67 -26.31 -35.45 -5.69
C ILE A 67 -26.87 -36.35 -4.59
N ALA A 68 -28.05 -36.04 -4.04
CA ALA A 68 -28.72 -36.88 -3.06
C ALA A 68 -29.17 -38.22 -3.67
N PHE A 69 -29.74 -38.19 -4.88
CA PHE A 69 -30.19 -39.36 -5.60
C PHE A 69 -29.06 -40.35 -5.92
N TYR A 70 -27.90 -39.85 -6.36
CA TYR A 70 -26.73 -40.67 -6.66
C TYR A 70 -25.80 -40.93 -5.45
N ASN A 71 -26.20 -40.53 -4.24
CA ASN A 71 -25.39 -40.65 -3.02
C ASN A 71 -23.98 -40.03 -3.16
N GLY A 72 -23.88 -38.93 -3.92
CA GLY A 72 -22.64 -38.24 -4.30
C GLY A 72 -22.05 -37.32 -3.23
N ALA A 73 -22.69 -37.20 -2.06
CA ALA A 73 -22.34 -36.21 -1.02
C ALA A 73 -20.86 -36.26 -0.59
N ARG A 74 -20.27 -37.46 -0.51
CA ARG A 74 -18.84 -37.61 -0.13
C ARG A 74 -17.91 -37.05 -1.20
N TRP A 75 -18.23 -37.25 -2.47
CA TRP A 75 -17.44 -36.77 -3.59
C TRP A 75 -17.53 -35.24 -3.69
N GLU A 76 -18.74 -34.68 -3.61
CA GLU A 76 -18.95 -33.23 -3.69
C GLU A 76 -18.30 -32.50 -2.50
N ARG A 77 -18.40 -33.07 -1.29
CA ARG A 77 -17.69 -32.53 -0.11
C ARG A 77 -16.18 -32.48 -0.32
N LYS A 78 -15.59 -33.52 -0.93
CA LYS A 78 -14.15 -33.54 -1.24
C LYS A 78 -13.79 -32.48 -2.28
N ARG A 79 -14.60 -32.32 -3.33
CA ARG A 79 -14.43 -31.28 -4.36
C ARG A 79 -14.42 -29.88 -3.75
N ILE A 80 -15.41 -29.56 -2.93
CA ILE A 80 -15.52 -28.25 -2.27
C ILE A 80 -14.36 -28.02 -1.30
N ASN A 81 -14.04 -29.00 -0.46
CA ASN A 81 -12.91 -28.89 0.48
C ASN A 81 -11.59 -28.64 -0.23
N ASN A 82 -11.32 -29.30 -1.36
CA ASN A 82 -10.11 -29.06 -2.13
C ASN A 82 -10.04 -27.60 -2.63
N THR A 83 -11.13 -27.07 -3.20
CA THR A 83 -11.17 -25.66 -3.65
C THR A 83 -11.04 -24.67 -2.49
N TYR A 84 -11.59 -25.00 -1.32
CA TYR A 84 -11.45 -24.22 -0.10
C TYR A 84 -10.00 -24.22 0.40
N ASP A 85 -9.34 -25.37 0.41
CA ASP A 85 -7.94 -25.48 0.86
C ASP A 85 -7.00 -24.70 -0.04
N GLU A 86 -7.22 -24.72 -1.36
CA GLU A 86 -6.45 -23.89 -2.31
C GLU A 86 -6.63 -22.39 -2.03
N LEU A 87 -7.87 -21.94 -1.83
CA LEU A 87 -8.18 -20.56 -1.46
C LEU A 87 -7.53 -20.17 -0.12
N HIS A 88 -7.68 -21.03 0.89
CA HIS A 88 -7.16 -20.80 2.23
C HIS A 88 -5.63 -20.71 2.23
N GLN A 89 -4.94 -21.62 1.53
CA GLN A 89 -3.49 -21.58 1.41
C GLN A 89 -3.01 -20.30 0.72
N HIS A 90 -3.70 -19.84 -0.32
CA HIS A 90 -3.36 -18.59 -1.01
C HIS A 90 -3.57 -17.37 -0.10
N ILE A 91 -4.67 -17.31 0.63
CA ILE A 91 -4.95 -16.25 1.62
C ILE A 91 -3.88 -16.25 2.71
N SER A 92 -3.54 -17.41 3.27
CA SER A 92 -2.54 -17.52 4.34
C SER A 92 -1.15 -17.07 3.89
N LYS A 93 -0.69 -17.50 2.70
CA LYS A 93 0.57 -17.03 2.10
C LYS A 93 0.56 -15.52 1.85
N THR A 94 -0.54 -15.00 1.32
CA THR A 94 -0.70 -13.56 1.05
C THR A 94 -0.70 -12.74 2.34
N MET A 95 -1.34 -13.24 3.40
CA MET A 95 -1.35 -12.61 4.73
C MET A 95 0.06 -12.55 5.32
N GLY A 96 0.82 -13.65 5.25
CA GLY A 96 2.22 -13.69 5.68
C GLY A 96 3.08 -12.67 4.95
N ALA A 97 2.94 -12.56 3.62
CA ALA A 97 3.68 -11.56 2.84
C ALA A 97 3.31 -10.12 3.22
N ARG A 98 2.02 -9.83 3.45
CA ARG A 98 1.57 -8.51 3.96
C ARG A 98 2.15 -8.21 5.33
N PHE A 99 2.18 -9.19 6.22
CA PHE A 99 2.74 -9.05 7.56
C PHE A 99 4.23 -8.69 7.52
N TYR A 100 5.05 -9.45 6.79
CA TYR A 100 6.47 -9.15 6.66
C TYR A 100 6.71 -7.78 6.03
N GLN A 101 6.01 -7.46 4.94
CA GLN A 101 6.11 -6.15 4.29
C GLN A 101 5.74 -5.01 5.24
N GLY A 102 4.68 -5.16 6.05
CA GLY A 102 4.28 -4.20 7.07
C GLY A 102 5.32 -4.02 8.19
N ILE A 103 6.00 -5.10 8.59
CA ILE A 103 7.12 -5.04 9.55
C ILE A 103 8.28 -4.24 8.95
N PHE A 104 8.72 -4.56 7.73
CA PHE A 104 9.84 -3.86 7.09
C PHE A 104 9.54 -2.38 6.85
N ASP A 105 8.34 -2.05 6.36
CA ASP A 105 7.90 -0.67 6.18
C ASP A 105 7.90 0.11 7.50
N SER A 106 7.36 -0.49 8.56
CA SER A 106 7.37 0.10 9.90
C SER A 106 8.77 0.26 10.45
N MET A 107 9.66 -0.72 10.23
CA MET A 107 11.01 -0.72 10.76
C MET A 107 11.86 0.37 10.10
N ILE A 108 11.84 0.45 8.78
CA ILE A 108 12.61 1.42 8.00
C ILE A 108 12.08 2.84 8.27
N THR A 109 10.75 3.02 8.30
CA THR A 109 10.15 4.34 8.49
C THR A 109 10.35 4.87 9.92
N LYS A 110 10.20 4.02 10.95
CA LYS A 110 10.30 4.46 12.35
C LYS A 110 11.73 4.48 12.87
N TYR A 111 12.49 3.40 12.67
CA TYR A 111 13.84 3.27 13.22
C TYR A 111 14.92 3.77 12.26
N GLY A 112 14.76 3.50 10.95
CA GLY A 112 15.71 3.97 9.94
C GLY A 112 15.81 5.49 9.89
N ALA A 113 14.67 6.19 9.91
CA ALA A 113 14.65 7.65 9.95
C ALA A 113 15.31 8.24 11.22
N VAL A 114 15.14 7.57 12.37
CA VAL A 114 15.75 8.00 13.64
C VAL A 114 17.25 7.78 13.63
N LEU A 115 17.73 6.63 13.11
CA LEU A 115 19.15 6.33 12.95
C LEU A 115 19.86 7.37 12.09
N VAL A 116 19.33 7.67 10.90
CA VAL A 116 19.91 8.71 10.03
C VAL A 116 19.81 10.10 10.65
N GLY A 117 18.71 10.38 11.36
CA GLY A 117 18.58 11.60 12.16
C GLY A 117 19.76 11.77 13.12
N TYR A 118 20.08 10.75 13.92
CA TYR A 118 21.23 10.81 14.83
C TYR A 118 22.58 10.88 14.11
N THR A 119 22.74 10.18 12.97
CA THR A 119 23.97 10.29 12.16
C THR A 119 24.20 11.71 11.65
N VAL A 120 23.16 12.39 11.17
CA VAL A 120 23.22 13.79 10.73
C VAL A 120 23.56 14.73 11.88
N LEU A 121 23.12 14.42 13.11
CA LEU A 121 23.47 15.19 14.31
C LEU A 121 24.91 14.99 14.76
N GLY A 122 25.46 13.80 14.57
CA GLY A 122 26.85 13.50 14.94
C GLY A 122 27.89 14.16 14.03
N LEU A 123 27.55 14.43 12.77
CA LEU A 123 28.47 15.00 11.77
C LEU A 123 29.11 16.35 12.12
N PRO A 124 28.38 17.38 12.61
CA PRO A 124 29.01 18.64 13.00
C PRO A 124 29.93 18.50 14.23
N VAL A 125 29.67 17.54 15.13
CA VAL A 125 30.44 17.33 16.36
C VAL A 125 31.67 16.45 16.14
N PHE A 126 31.56 15.42 15.29
CA PHE A 126 32.60 14.40 15.08
C PHE A 126 33.20 14.39 13.66
N GLY A 127 32.72 15.23 12.74
CA GLY A 127 33.14 15.26 11.34
C GLY A 127 34.29 16.22 11.04
N ARG A 128 34.69 16.30 9.76
CA ARG A 128 35.86 17.06 9.27
C ARG A 128 35.79 18.59 9.47
N ASN A 129 34.60 19.14 9.73
CA ASN A 129 34.40 20.58 10.01
C ASN A 129 34.27 20.87 11.51
N SER A 130 34.58 19.91 12.39
CA SER A 130 34.50 20.08 13.84
C SER A 130 35.42 21.19 14.33
N GLU A 131 36.63 21.32 13.77
CA GLU A 131 37.59 22.38 14.13
C GLU A 131 37.09 23.79 13.80
N GLN A 132 36.36 23.97 12.68
CA GLN A 132 35.76 25.27 12.33
C GLN A 132 34.58 25.62 13.24
N TYR A 133 33.77 24.64 13.63
CA TYR A 133 32.64 24.86 14.53
C TYR A 133 33.11 25.15 15.97
N LEU A 134 34.12 24.42 16.46
CA LEU A 134 34.80 24.66 17.74
C LEU A 134 35.55 26.00 17.79
N SER A 135 36.03 26.52 16.65
CA SER A 135 36.67 27.84 16.60
C SER A 135 35.67 29.02 16.66
N THR A 136 34.41 28.78 16.28
CA THR A 136 33.35 29.82 16.24
C THR A 136 32.54 29.85 17.54
N VAL A 137 32.39 28.70 18.19
CA VAL A 137 31.73 28.57 19.50
C VAL A 137 32.82 28.65 20.57
N SER A 138 32.93 29.81 21.21
CA SER A 138 33.87 30.12 22.30
C SER A 138 34.08 28.98 23.30
N ASP A 139 35.26 28.94 23.92
CA ASP A 139 35.90 27.95 24.82
C ASP A 139 35.07 27.36 26.01
N ASP A 140 33.75 27.57 26.04
CA ASP A 140 32.81 27.08 27.06
C ASP A 140 32.04 25.84 26.55
N PRO A 141 32.34 24.64 27.07
CA PRO A 141 31.67 23.38 26.71
C PRO A 141 30.14 23.42 26.84
N SER A 142 29.64 24.28 27.73
CA SER A 142 28.20 24.41 28.00
C SER A 142 27.43 25.03 26.83
N GLN A 143 28.06 25.91 26.04
CA GLN A 143 27.41 26.57 24.90
C GLN A 143 27.31 25.62 23.70
N ILE A 144 28.39 24.88 23.42
CA ILE A 144 28.44 23.84 22.39
C ILE A 144 27.34 22.80 22.62
N PHE A 145 27.17 22.36 23.87
CA PHE A 145 26.13 21.39 24.23
C PHE A 145 24.71 21.95 24.07
N ARG A 146 24.49 23.22 24.44
CA ARG A 146 23.18 23.88 24.26
C ARG A 146 22.80 24.02 22.79
N ASP A 147 23.75 24.39 21.94
CA ASP A 147 23.52 24.50 20.49
C ASP A 147 23.34 23.12 19.85
N TYR A 148 24.07 22.10 20.31
CA TYR A 148 23.83 20.71 19.89
C TYR A 148 22.41 20.23 20.25
N ILE A 149 21.95 20.47 21.48
CA ILE A 149 20.58 20.11 21.89
C ILE A 149 19.54 20.89 21.08
N ARG A 150 19.77 22.17 20.82
CA ARG A 150 18.86 23.00 20.03
C ARG A 150 18.78 22.51 18.58
N ASN A 151 19.91 22.28 17.93
CA ASN A 151 19.99 21.83 16.54
C ASN A 151 19.42 20.41 16.38
N SER A 152 19.65 19.54 17.36
CA SER A 152 19.03 18.21 17.40
C SER A 152 17.53 18.25 17.59
N GLY A 153 17.01 19.13 18.45
CA GLY A 153 15.58 19.36 18.57
C GLY A 153 14.92 19.80 17.26
N MET A 154 15.56 20.71 16.52
CA MET A 154 15.08 21.17 15.21
C MET A 154 15.10 20.05 14.15
N LEU A 155 16.19 19.28 14.07
CA LEU A 155 16.29 18.16 13.12
C LEU A 155 15.24 17.08 13.40
N ILE A 156 15.04 16.72 14.67
CA ILE A 156 14.04 15.72 15.06
C ILE A 156 12.64 16.19 14.70
N SER A 157 12.35 17.48 14.89
CA SER A 157 11.07 18.08 14.48
C SER A 157 10.87 18.02 12.96
N LEU A 158 11.91 18.32 12.18
CA LEU A 158 11.90 18.23 10.72
C LEU A 158 11.69 16.78 10.24
N ALA A 159 12.42 15.82 10.81
CA ALA A 159 12.26 14.39 10.51
C ALA A 159 10.84 13.90 10.79
N LYS A 160 10.27 14.27 11.95
CA LYS A 160 8.87 13.98 12.29
C LYS A 160 7.89 14.58 11.29
N ALA A 161 8.12 15.82 10.86
CA ALA A 161 7.26 16.49 9.89
C ALA A 161 7.32 15.80 8.51
N ILE A 162 8.50 15.38 8.04
CA ILE A 162 8.67 14.60 6.81
C ILE A 162 7.97 13.24 6.93
N GLY A 163 8.13 12.54 8.07
CA GLY A 163 7.44 11.28 8.33
C GLY A 163 5.91 11.41 8.23
N ARG A 164 5.34 12.52 8.72
CA ARG A 164 3.90 12.80 8.57
C ARG A 164 3.49 12.97 7.10
N ILE A 165 4.28 13.66 6.28
CA ILE A 165 4.01 13.79 4.83
C ILE A 165 3.97 12.42 4.16
N VAL A 166 4.91 11.52 4.48
CA VAL A 166 4.93 10.17 3.91
C VAL A 166 3.67 9.40 4.28
N VAL A 167 3.20 9.51 5.54
CA VAL A 167 1.95 8.89 5.98
C VAL A 167 0.75 9.48 5.25
N SER A 168 0.65 10.82 5.17
CA SER A 168 -0.44 11.48 4.44
C SER A 168 -0.43 11.16 2.94
N TYR A 169 0.74 10.97 2.32
CA TYR A 169 0.84 10.52 0.93
C TYR A 169 0.23 9.13 0.74
N LYS A 170 0.47 8.19 1.67
CA LYS A 170 -0.17 6.86 1.65
C LYS A 170 -1.70 6.98 1.78
N GLU A 171 -2.20 7.89 2.61
CA GLU A 171 -3.65 8.16 2.75
C GLU A 171 -4.27 8.71 1.46
N VAL A 172 -3.62 9.66 0.79
CA VAL A 172 -4.06 10.19 -0.51
C VAL A 172 -4.08 9.10 -1.58
N GLN A 173 -3.08 8.22 -1.60
CA GLN A 173 -3.05 7.08 -2.51
C GLN A 173 -4.21 6.10 -2.26
N ASN A 174 -4.53 5.83 -1.00
CA ASN A 174 -5.69 5.01 -0.64
C ASN A 174 -7.00 5.66 -1.08
N LEU A 175 -7.14 6.98 -0.86
CA LEU A 175 -8.30 7.74 -1.31
C LEU A 175 -8.46 7.66 -2.83
N ALA A 176 -7.39 7.83 -3.60
CA ALA A 176 -7.43 7.68 -5.06
C ALA A 176 -7.92 6.29 -5.49
N GLY A 177 -7.54 5.24 -4.76
CA GLY A 177 -8.05 3.89 -4.97
C GLY A 177 -9.57 3.78 -4.72
N TYR A 178 -10.06 4.37 -3.64
CA TYR A 178 -11.50 4.40 -3.35
C TYR A 178 -12.29 5.22 -4.37
N THR A 179 -11.78 6.39 -4.78
CA THR A 179 -12.42 7.21 -5.81
C THR A 179 -12.48 6.49 -7.15
N SER A 180 -11.44 5.75 -7.53
CA SER A 180 -11.46 4.93 -8.75
C SER A 180 -12.56 3.87 -8.71
N LEU A 181 -12.78 3.23 -7.54
CA LEU A 181 -13.85 2.25 -7.38
C LEU A 181 -15.24 2.90 -7.44
N VAL A 182 -15.42 4.05 -6.78
CA VAL A 182 -16.69 4.79 -6.84
C VAL A 182 -16.99 5.23 -8.26
N TYR A 183 -15.99 5.72 -8.99
CA TYR A 183 -16.11 6.09 -10.40
C TYR A 183 -16.50 4.89 -11.28
N GLU A 184 -15.91 3.71 -11.06
CA GLU A 184 -16.28 2.49 -11.80
C GLU A 184 -17.75 2.10 -11.56
N VAL A 185 -18.24 2.22 -10.32
CA VAL A 185 -19.65 1.97 -10.00
C VAL A 185 -20.57 3.02 -10.63
N GLU A 186 -20.20 4.30 -10.57
CA GLU A 186 -20.94 5.39 -11.21
C GLU A 186 -21.04 5.19 -12.73
N GLU A 187 -19.93 4.81 -13.38
CA GLU A 187 -19.89 4.49 -14.81
C GLU A 187 -20.88 3.37 -15.16
N VAL A 188 -20.89 2.28 -14.37
CA VAL A 188 -21.83 1.16 -14.58
C VAL A 188 -23.28 1.59 -14.38
N LEU A 189 -23.57 2.48 -13.41
CA LEU A 189 -24.92 2.99 -13.19
C LEU A 189 -25.39 3.90 -14.34
N CYS A 190 -24.52 4.76 -14.87
CA CYS A 190 -24.82 5.57 -16.05
C CYS A 190 -25.03 4.72 -17.31
N ASP A 191 -24.20 3.70 -17.52
CA ASP A 191 -24.34 2.74 -18.61
C ASP A 191 -25.71 2.02 -18.52
N LEU A 192 -26.15 1.68 -17.30
CA LEU A 192 -27.44 1.04 -17.05
C LEU A 192 -28.64 1.98 -17.33
N ASP A 193 -28.57 3.25 -16.93
CA ASP A 193 -29.60 4.28 -17.21
C ASP A 193 -29.77 4.51 -18.71
N GLN A 194 -28.69 4.41 -19.48
CA GLN A 194 -28.68 4.50 -20.94
C GLN A 194 -29.06 3.18 -21.65
N GLY A 195 -29.46 2.13 -20.90
CA GLY A 195 -29.84 0.83 -21.44
C GLY A 195 -28.69 0.01 -22.04
N THR A 196 -27.43 0.41 -21.83
CA THR A 196 -26.25 -0.23 -22.40
C THR A 196 -25.51 -1.01 -21.31
N TYR A 197 -25.65 -2.34 -21.26
CA TYR A 197 -24.92 -3.15 -20.29
C TYR A 197 -23.58 -3.64 -20.85
N LYS A 198 -22.47 -3.06 -20.38
CA LYS A 198 -21.14 -3.63 -20.61
C LYS A 198 -20.86 -4.72 -19.58
N ARG A 199 -20.92 -5.99 -20.00
CA ARG A 199 -20.56 -7.13 -19.14
C ARG A 199 -19.06 -7.13 -18.90
N HIS A 200 -18.61 -6.74 -17.70
CA HIS A 200 -17.22 -6.95 -17.29
C HIS A 200 -16.98 -8.44 -17.04
N ILE A 201 -16.50 -9.17 -18.05
CA ILE A 201 -16.01 -10.55 -17.88
C ILE A 201 -14.65 -10.45 -17.19
N VAL A 202 -14.58 -10.83 -15.92
CA VAL A 202 -13.32 -10.96 -15.19
C VAL A 202 -12.58 -12.18 -15.75
N GLY A 203 -11.75 -11.95 -16.75
CA GLY A 203 -10.93 -12.99 -17.41
C GLY A 203 -11.29 -13.16 -18.88
N GLY A 204 -10.83 -12.23 -19.73
CA GLY A 204 -11.00 -12.32 -21.17
C GLY A 204 -10.76 -10.97 -21.81
N SER A 205 -9.68 -10.85 -22.56
CA SER A 205 -9.33 -9.67 -23.34
C SER A 205 -10.25 -9.53 -24.56
N ASP A 206 -11.56 -9.35 -24.35
CA ASP A 206 -12.48 -8.91 -25.40
C ASP A 206 -13.63 -8.11 -24.79
N LYS A 207 -13.67 -6.83 -25.17
CA LYS A 207 -14.74 -5.89 -24.81
C LYS A 207 -15.91 -6.08 -25.79
N GLU A 208 -16.71 -7.12 -25.60
CA GLU A 208 -17.96 -7.24 -26.34
C GLU A 208 -19.05 -6.36 -25.70
N LYS A 209 -19.46 -5.32 -26.41
CA LYS A 209 -20.64 -4.51 -26.06
C LYS A 209 -21.88 -5.31 -26.43
N VAL A 210 -22.67 -5.73 -25.45
CA VAL A 210 -23.97 -6.36 -25.69
C VAL A 210 -25.04 -5.29 -25.54
N ASP A 211 -25.63 -4.87 -26.67
CA ASP A 211 -26.82 -4.01 -26.68
C ASP A 211 -28.04 -4.83 -26.22
N MET A 212 -28.68 -4.41 -25.13
CA MET A 212 -29.86 -5.08 -24.57
C MET A 212 -31.19 -4.45 -25.01
N SER A 213 -31.19 -3.45 -25.90
CA SER A 213 -32.41 -2.79 -26.39
C SER A 213 -33.45 -3.76 -27.01
N GLN A 214 -33.05 -4.98 -27.39
CA GLN A 214 -33.93 -5.95 -28.07
C GLN A 214 -34.33 -7.19 -27.24
N ARG A 215 -33.98 -7.32 -25.95
CA ARG A 215 -34.31 -8.53 -25.16
C ARG A 215 -35.63 -8.47 -24.36
N GLY A 216 -36.55 -7.59 -24.76
CA GLY A 216 -37.78 -7.26 -24.04
C GLY A 216 -39.11 -7.70 -24.67
N THR A 217 -39.14 -8.67 -25.60
CA THR A 217 -40.42 -9.18 -26.13
C THR A 217 -40.48 -10.70 -26.01
N TYR A 218 -40.90 -11.18 -24.84
CA TYR A 218 -41.58 -12.46 -24.75
C TYR A 218 -42.97 -12.26 -25.37
N PHE A 219 -43.24 -12.96 -26.48
CA PHE A 219 -44.59 -13.13 -26.96
C PHE A 219 -45.26 -14.17 -26.05
N GLU A 220 -46.21 -13.72 -25.23
CA GLU A 220 -47.32 -14.58 -24.81
C GLU A 220 -48.14 -14.87 -26.07
N GLY A 221 -48.10 -16.12 -26.52
CA GLY A 221 -48.99 -16.67 -27.53
C GLY A 221 -49.71 -17.86 -26.93
N ASP A 222 -51.04 -17.82 -27.03
CA ASP A 222 -52.02 -18.81 -26.58
C ASP A 222 -51.67 -20.27 -26.91
#